data_AF-A0A7X5DHM5-F1
#
_entry.id   AF-A0A7X5DHM5-F1
#
_cell.length_a   1.000
_cell.length_b   1.000
_cell.length_c   1.000
_cell.angle_alpha   90.00
_cell.angle_beta   90.00
_cell.angle_gamma   90.00
#
_symmetry.space_group_name_H-M   'P 1'
#
loop_
_entity.id
_entity.type
_entity.pdbx_description
1 polymer ?
#
loop_
_entity_poly.entity_id
_entity_poly.type
_entity_poly.pdbx_seq_one_letter_code
_entity_poly.pdbx_strand_id
1 'polypeptide(L)'
;ITEAEVYLSQNDGTLMTMEHARRYPILTIACGPTNSIRGASYLTGVDDAIVIDVGGTTTDLGILSNGFPRESGVAVNIGGVRTNFRMPDVLSIGLGGGSVVRVSENADGTVSATVGPDSVGYQIAERALVFGGDTCTATDVAVRLGMAEVGDASLVAGLPLAHAEAAMETIRAMVEDAIDVMKVSSDPIDVVLVGGGAIVLPQDLAGTRQVLAPEHAGCANAIGSALSKVSGTYEELVDYDAVPRDEALAAARAAAIEAAVAAGAVPETVVVVDVEDVPLAYYPGHTNRVKARAAGDLA
;
A
#
# COMPACT_ATOMS: atom_id res chain seq x y z
N ILE A 1 -11.02 -24.13 16.14
CA ILE A 1 -10.25 -23.15 16.94
C ILE A 1 -11.27 -22.42 17.81
N THR A 2 -11.25 -22.61 19.13
CA THR A 2 -12.25 -22.03 20.06
C THR A 2 -11.64 -21.05 21.07
N GLU A 3 -10.30 -20.91 21.09
CA GLU A 3 -9.54 -20.07 22.02
C GLU A 3 -8.37 -19.38 21.29
N ALA A 4 -8.64 -18.72 20.16
CA ALA A 4 -7.64 -17.88 19.51
C ALA A 4 -7.79 -16.43 19.98
N GLU A 5 -6.67 -15.82 20.35
CA GLU A 5 -6.63 -14.38 20.56
C GLU A 5 -6.83 -13.65 19.24
N VAL A 6 -7.58 -12.54 19.30
CA VAL A 6 -7.90 -11.73 18.13
C VAL A 6 -7.04 -10.48 18.14
N TYR A 7 -6.33 -10.26 17.04
CA TYR A 7 -5.55 -9.07 16.76
C TYR A 7 -6.13 -8.34 15.55
N LEU A 8 -5.92 -7.04 15.50
CA LEU A 8 -6.30 -6.19 14.36
C LEU A 8 -5.06 -5.53 13.78
N SER A 9 -4.99 -5.47 12.46
CA SER A 9 -3.95 -4.73 11.76
C SER A 9 -4.10 -3.22 11.94
N GLN A 10 -2.97 -2.55 12.06
CA GLN A 10 -2.82 -1.11 12.17
C GLN A 10 -2.45 -0.48 10.82
N ASN A 11 -2.62 0.83 10.76
CA ASN A 11 -2.26 1.68 9.62
C ASN A 11 -0.74 1.87 9.44
N ASP A 12 0.09 1.25 10.27
CA ASP A 12 1.57 1.27 10.17
C ASP A 12 2.17 -0.11 9.79
N GLY A 13 1.31 -1.09 9.48
CA GLY A 13 1.69 -2.45 9.11
C GLY A 13 1.99 -3.38 10.29
N THR A 14 1.53 -3.04 11.49
CA THR A 14 1.71 -3.86 12.70
C THR A 14 0.37 -4.32 13.29
N LEU A 15 0.40 -5.19 14.30
CA LEU A 15 -0.78 -5.73 14.98
C LEU A 15 -1.01 -5.02 16.31
N MET A 16 -2.29 -4.84 16.65
CA MET A 16 -2.74 -4.39 17.97
C MET A 16 -3.80 -5.32 18.55
N THR A 17 -3.90 -5.33 19.87
CA THR A 17 -4.95 -6.06 20.58
C THR A 17 -6.33 -5.43 20.33
N MET A 18 -7.39 -6.23 20.49
CA MET A 18 -8.76 -5.73 20.44
C MET A 18 -9.06 -4.62 21.45
N GLU A 19 -8.43 -4.67 22.64
CA GLU A 19 -8.58 -3.62 23.65
C GLU A 19 -7.99 -2.29 23.15
N HIS A 20 -6.80 -2.34 22.57
CA HIS A 20 -6.15 -1.15 22.04
C HIS A 20 -6.94 -0.56 20.86
N ALA A 21 -7.41 -1.40 19.94
CA ALA A 21 -8.23 -0.97 18.81
C ALA A 21 -9.56 -0.32 19.24
N ARG A 22 -10.19 -0.78 20.33
CA ARG A 22 -11.39 -0.14 20.89
C ARG A 22 -11.12 1.25 21.44
N ARG A 23 -9.93 1.46 22.01
CA ARG A 23 -9.51 2.76 22.55
C ARG A 23 -9.05 3.72 21.46
N TYR A 24 -8.44 3.20 20.40
CA TYR A 24 -7.86 3.96 19.29
C TYR A 24 -8.32 3.44 17.92
N PRO A 25 -9.63 3.46 17.60
CA PRO A 25 -10.16 2.88 16.37
C PRO A 25 -9.63 3.55 15.10
N ILE A 26 -9.17 4.80 15.21
CA ILE A 26 -8.56 5.56 14.11
C ILE A 26 -7.34 4.85 13.50
N LEU A 27 -6.62 4.04 14.29
CA LEU A 27 -5.44 3.29 13.82
C LEU A 27 -5.79 2.15 12.87
N THR A 28 -7.08 1.81 12.70
CA THR A 28 -7.53 0.80 11.74
C THR A 28 -7.73 1.35 10.31
N ILE A 29 -7.72 2.68 10.14
CA ILE A 29 -7.95 3.28 8.83
C ILE A 29 -6.78 2.98 7.90
N ALA A 30 -7.07 2.53 6.68
CA ALA A 30 -6.05 2.17 5.69
C ALA A 30 -5.12 1.01 6.12
N CYS A 31 -5.58 0.12 7.01
CA CYS A 31 -4.84 -1.11 7.33
C CYS A 31 -4.76 -2.11 6.16
N GLY A 32 -5.68 -2.01 5.19
CA GLY A 32 -5.66 -2.83 3.98
C GLY A 32 -4.37 -2.62 3.17
N PRO A 33 -4.13 -1.40 2.65
CA PRO A 33 -2.90 -1.09 1.91
C PRO A 33 -1.61 -1.41 2.69
N THR A 34 -1.56 -1.15 4.00
CA THR A 34 -0.37 -1.47 4.81
C THR A 34 -0.11 -2.95 4.92
N ASN A 35 -1.16 -3.77 5.04
CA ASN A 35 -1.03 -5.22 4.99
C ASN A 35 -0.49 -5.68 3.64
N SER A 36 -1.00 -5.14 2.53
CA SER A 36 -0.48 -5.47 1.19
C SER A 36 0.99 -5.08 1.03
N ILE A 37 1.42 -3.93 1.57
CA ILE A 37 2.82 -3.50 1.60
C ILE A 37 3.69 -4.50 2.38
N ARG A 38 3.24 -4.93 3.57
CA ARG A 38 3.93 -5.95 4.38
C ARG A 38 4.01 -7.30 3.67
N GLY A 39 2.92 -7.71 3.03
CA GLY A 39 2.87 -8.95 2.26
C GLY A 39 3.79 -8.91 1.04
N ALA A 40 3.87 -7.78 0.35
CA ALA A 40 4.79 -7.58 -0.77
C ALA A 40 6.26 -7.74 -0.36
N SER A 41 6.65 -7.13 0.77
CA SER A 41 7.98 -7.31 1.36
C SER A 41 8.28 -8.79 1.64
N TYR A 42 7.36 -9.48 2.31
CA TYR A 42 7.52 -10.90 2.62
C TYR A 42 7.65 -11.79 1.37
N LEU A 43 6.79 -11.55 0.36
CA LEU A 43 6.74 -12.36 -0.86
C LEU A 43 7.96 -12.18 -1.76
N THR A 44 8.62 -11.03 -1.69
CA THR A 44 9.74 -10.68 -2.60
C THR A 44 11.09 -10.64 -1.92
N GLY A 45 11.13 -10.49 -0.59
CA GLY A 45 12.35 -10.20 0.17
C GLY A 45 12.90 -8.79 -0.07
N VAL A 46 12.12 -7.91 -0.71
CA VAL A 46 12.48 -6.50 -0.90
C VAL A 46 11.97 -5.69 0.29
N ASP A 47 12.79 -4.78 0.79
CA ASP A 47 12.47 -3.94 1.95
C ASP A 47 12.28 -2.46 1.61
N ASP A 48 12.62 -2.04 0.38
CA ASP A 48 12.45 -0.67 -0.10
C ASP A 48 11.92 -0.67 -1.54
N ALA A 49 10.66 -0.25 -1.74
CA ALA A 49 9.98 -0.26 -3.03
C ALA A 49 8.71 0.61 -3.02
N ILE A 50 8.13 0.87 -4.19
CA ILE A 50 6.72 1.20 -4.31
C ILE A 50 5.94 -0.11 -4.42
N VAL A 51 4.96 -0.32 -3.55
CA VAL A 51 4.01 -1.42 -3.67
C VAL A 51 2.74 -0.90 -4.32
N ILE A 52 2.28 -1.59 -5.37
CA ILE A 52 1.07 -1.24 -6.12
C ILE A 52 0.08 -2.39 -5.92
N ASP A 53 -0.91 -2.18 -5.06
CA ASP A 53 -1.99 -3.14 -4.81
C ASP A 53 -3.18 -2.85 -5.70
N VAL A 54 -3.39 -3.68 -6.71
CA VAL A 54 -4.47 -3.52 -7.68
C VAL A 54 -5.64 -4.42 -7.29
N GLY A 55 -6.76 -3.79 -6.94
CA GLY A 55 -8.02 -4.45 -6.68
C GLY A 55 -8.93 -4.55 -7.91
N GLY A 56 -10.21 -4.83 -7.67
CA GLY A 56 -11.25 -4.82 -8.71
C GLY A 56 -11.71 -3.41 -9.11
N THR A 57 -11.53 -2.43 -8.22
CA THR A 57 -12.06 -1.06 -8.39
C THR A 57 -11.00 0.02 -8.35
N THR A 58 -9.97 -0.19 -7.54
CA THR A 58 -8.98 0.83 -7.17
C THR A 58 -7.59 0.19 -7.13
N THR A 59 -6.59 1.04 -7.31
CA THR A 59 -5.18 0.71 -7.18
C THR A 59 -4.62 1.60 -6.09
N ASP A 60 -4.03 1.00 -5.07
CA ASP A 60 -3.37 1.69 -3.97
C ASP A 60 -1.86 1.56 -4.11
N LEU A 61 -1.17 2.69 -4.26
CA LEU A 61 0.28 2.77 -4.29
C LEU A 61 0.77 3.19 -2.91
N GLY A 62 1.72 2.48 -2.33
CA GLY A 62 2.32 2.83 -1.05
C GLY A 62 3.83 2.63 -1.03
N ILE A 63 4.53 3.40 -0.21
CA ILE A 63 5.97 3.23 -0.04
C ILE A 63 6.26 2.17 1.03
N LEU A 64 7.03 1.17 0.63
CA LEU A 64 7.72 0.25 1.50
C LEU A 64 9.10 0.82 1.83
N SER A 65 9.44 0.89 3.11
CA SER A 65 10.75 1.32 3.59
C SER A 65 11.18 0.52 4.81
N ASN A 66 12.39 -0.04 4.77
CA ASN A 66 12.90 -0.96 5.80
C ASN A 66 11.91 -2.11 6.14
N GLY A 67 11.20 -2.60 5.13
CA GLY A 67 10.19 -3.65 5.28
C GLY A 67 8.84 -3.16 5.81
N PHE A 68 8.69 -1.91 6.23
CA PHE A 68 7.43 -1.36 6.76
C PHE A 68 6.80 -0.31 5.84
N PRO A 69 5.48 -0.09 5.91
CA PRO A 69 4.85 1.06 5.28
C PRO A 69 5.48 2.37 5.78
N ARG A 70 5.85 3.26 4.86
CA ARG A 70 6.30 4.61 5.20
C ARG A 70 5.13 5.41 5.72
N GLU A 71 5.32 6.09 6.85
CA GLU A 71 4.36 7.07 7.35
C GLU A 71 4.45 8.39 6.57
N SER A 72 3.31 9.00 6.27
CA SER A 72 3.26 10.30 5.61
C SER A 72 3.74 11.41 6.54
N GLY A 73 4.68 12.23 6.04
CA GLY A 73 5.22 13.37 6.78
C GLY A 73 4.24 14.53 6.94
N VAL A 74 3.17 14.56 6.12
CA VAL A 74 2.19 15.65 6.06
C VAL A 74 0.88 15.27 6.76
N ALA A 75 0.16 16.28 7.22
CA ALA A 75 -1.17 16.09 7.81
C ALA A 75 -2.16 15.57 6.77
N VAL A 76 -2.85 14.47 7.10
CA VAL A 76 -3.82 13.82 6.20
C VAL A 76 -5.24 14.24 6.56
N ASN A 77 -6.07 14.46 5.53
CA ASN A 77 -7.50 14.74 5.70
C ASN A 77 -8.30 13.44 5.68
N ILE A 78 -9.03 13.15 6.76
CA ILE A 78 -9.90 11.96 6.87
C ILE A 78 -11.34 12.47 7.02
N GLY A 79 -12.22 12.11 6.08
CA GLY A 79 -13.62 12.56 6.12
C GLY A 79 -13.80 14.09 6.13
N GLY A 80 -12.88 14.82 5.50
CA GLY A 80 -12.86 16.29 5.50
C GLY A 80 -12.20 16.93 6.73
N VAL A 81 -11.71 16.13 7.69
CA VAL A 81 -11.04 16.61 8.89
C VAL A 81 -9.53 16.45 8.73
N ARG A 82 -8.79 17.55 8.87
CA ARG A 82 -7.34 17.53 8.90
C ARG A 82 -6.85 16.92 10.22
N THR A 83 -6.08 15.85 10.12
CA THR A 83 -5.56 15.12 11.28
C THR A 83 -4.05 15.29 11.39
N ASN A 84 -3.50 15.17 12.61
CA ASN A 84 -2.05 15.05 12.81
C ASN A 84 -1.57 13.59 12.90
N PHE A 85 -2.50 12.63 12.82
CA PHE A 85 -2.17 11.21 12.84
C PHE A 85 -1.30 10.89 11.63
N ARG A 86 -0.23 10.13 11.89
CA ARG A 86 0.59 9.57 10.85
C ARG A 86 -0.21 8.46 10.18
N MET A 87 -0.51 8.66 8.90
CA MET A 87 -1.16 7.70 8.04
C MET A 87 -0.10 7.09 7.12
N PRO A 88 -0.29 5.86 6.63
CA PRO A 88 0.60 5.32 5.62
C PRO A 88 0.56 6.23 4.40
N ASP A 89 1.73 6.46 3.82
CA ASP A 89 1.89 7.27 2.64
C ASP A 89 1.40 6.48 1.43
N VAL A 90 0.10 6.61 1.16
CA VAL A 90 -0.64 5.84 0.16
C VAL A 90 -1.38 6.79 -0.78
N LEU A 91 -1.26 6.54 -2.08
CA LEU A 91 -1.99 7.19 -3.15
C LEU A 91 -2.95 6.19 -3.78
N SER A 92 -4.24 6.53 -3.82
CA SER A 92 -5.27 5.69 -4.44
C SER A 92 -5.73 6.29 -5.77
N ILE A 93 -5.77 5.48 -6.82
CA ILE A 93 -6.29 5.84 -8.14
C ILE A 93 -7.47 4.95 -8.54
N GLY A 94 -8.40 5.51 -9.30
CA GLY A 94 -9.63 4.83 -9.77
C GLY A 94 -9.38 3.86 -10.93
N LEU A 95 -8.47 2.92 -10.73
CA LEU A 95 -8.06 1.90 -11.68
C LEU A 95 -8.10 0.54 -11.00
N GLY A 96 -8.71 -0.47 -11.60
CA GLY A 96 -8.71 -1.83 -11.10
C GLY A 96 -9.18 -2.79 -12.18
N GLY A 97 -9.23 -4.08 -11.88
CA GLY A 97 -9.60 -5.11 -12.86
C GLY A 97 -10.96 -4.87 -13.54
N GLY A 98 -11.93 -4.33 -12.79
CA GLY A 98 -13.28 -4.03 -13.28
C GLY A 98 -13.48 -2.60 -13.77
N SER A 99 -12.44 -1.76 -13.83
CA SER A 99 -12.56 -0.39 -14.34
C SER A 99 -13.08 -0.39 -15.77
N VAL A 100 -14.12 0.40 -16.02
CA VAL A 100 -14.82 0.44 -17.31
C VAL A 100 -13.94 1.12 -18.35
N VAL A 101 -13.81 0.49 -19.52
CA VAL A 101 -13.01 0.98 -20.64
C VAL A 101 -13.95 1.54 -21.70
N ARG A 102 -13.73 2.80 -22.09
CA ARG A 102 -14.47 3.47 -23.16
C ARG A 102 -13.47 3.92 -24.21
N VAL A 103 -13.76 3.60 -25.46
CA VAL A 103 -12.89 3.84 -26.61
C VAL A 103 -13.63 4.65 -27.65
N SER A 104 -12.94 5.60 -28.27
CA SER A 104 -13.46 6.46 -29.31
C SER A 104 -12.45 6.63 -30.44
N GLU A 105 -12.95 6.61 -31.67
CA GLU A 105 -12.17 6.99 -32.84
C GLU A 105 -12.30 8.49 -33.07
N ASN A 106 -11.17 9.17 -33.17
CA ASN A 106 -11.09 10.60 -33.44
C ASN A 106 -11.22 10.86 -34.95
N ALA A 107 -11.56 12.09 -35.32
CA ALA A 107 -11.75 12.49 -36.72
C ALA A 107 -10.48 12.37 -37.59
N ASP A 108 -9.30 12.33 -36.98
CA ASP A 108 -8.00 12.13 -37.63
C ASP A 108 -7.61 10.65 -37.79
N GLY A 109 -8.49 9.72 -37.38
CA GLY A 109 -8.26 8.27 -37.44
C GLY A 109 -7.47 7.71 -36.26
N THR A 110 -7.13 8.52 -35.25
CA THR A 110 -6.50 8.02 -34.02
C THR A 110 -7.55 7.41 -33.07
N VAL A 111 -7.14 6.44 -32.26
CA VAL A 111 -8.00 5.83 -31.23
C VAL A 111 -7.61 6.41 -29.87
N SER A 112 -8.60 6.87 -29.11
CA SER A 112 -8.45 7.31 -27.72
C SER A 112 -9.25 6.41 -26.79
N ALA A 113 -8.76 6.26 -25.56
CA ALA A 113 -9.43 5.48 -24.52
C ALA A 113 -9.53 6.27 -23.21
N THR A 114 -10.53 5.93 -22.42
CA THR A 114 -10.64 6.34 -21.01
C THR A 114 -10.91 5.09 -20.18
N VAL A 115 -10.34 5.04 -18.98
CA VAL A 115 -10.45 3.91 -18.06
C VAL A 115 -10.91 4.41 -16.69
N GLY A 116 -12.03 3.86 -16.21
CA GLY A 116 -12.65 4.33 -14.97
C GLY A 116 -13.24 5.74 -15.07
N PRO A 117 -13.46 6.43 -13.93
CA PRO A 117 -13.21 5.97 -12.55
C PRO A 117 -14.25 4.94 -12.07
N ASP A 118 -15.33 4.74 -12.83
CA ASP A 118 -16.34 3.74 -12.52
C ASP A 118 -15.83 2.32 -12.81
N SER A 119 -16.31 1.37 -12.00
CA SER A 119 -15.95 -0.03 -12.09
C SER A 119 -17.17 -0.91 -11.87
N VAL A 120 -17.20 -2.06 -12.55
CA VAL A 120 -18.21 -3.10 -12.32
C VAL A 120 -17.96 -3.86 -11.00
N GLY A 121 -16.80 -3.66 -10.36
CA GLY A 121 -16.48 -4.15 -9.02
C GLY A 121 -16.76 -5.63 -8.84
N TYR A 122 -17.57 -5.97 -7.83
CA TYR A 122 -17.93 -7.36 -7.52
C TYR A 122 -18.73 -8.05 -8.63
N GLN A 123 -19.32 -7.30 -9.56
CA GLN A 123 -20.10 -7.82 -10.69
C GLN A 123 -19.24 -8.16 -11.91
N ILE A 124 -17.91 -8.15 -11.79
CA ILE A 124 -16.99 -8.40 -12.91
C ILE A 124 -17.29 -9.73 -13.62
N ALA A 125 -17.61 -10.79 -12.87
CA ALA A 125 -17.95 -12.10 -13.41
C ALA A 125 -19.28 -12.14 -14.19
N GLU A 126 -20.14 -11.13 -14.03
CA GLU A 126 -21.41 -11.00 -14.75
C GLU A 126 -21.32 -9.99 -15.90
N ARG A 127 -20.49 -8.95 -15.75
CA ARG A 127 -20.49 -7.76 -16.60
C ARG A 127 -19.34 -7.68 -17.59
N ALA A 128 -18.16 -8.20 -17.25
CA ALA A 128 -17.00 -8.11 -18.13
C ALA A 128 -17.19 -9.01 -19.37
N LEU A 129 -16.65 -8.58 -20.51
CA LEU A 129 -16.80 -9.28 -21.78
C LEU A 129 -16.21 -10.70 -21.72
N VAL A 130 -15.09 -10.87 -21.04
CA VAL A 130 -14.38 -12.14 -20.87
C VAL A 130 -15.17 -13.19 -20.09
N PHE A 131 -16.25 -12.79 -19.42
CA PHE A 131 -17.20 -13.69 -18.76
C PHE A 131 -18.58 -13.76 -19.47
N GLY A 132 -18.70 -13.14 -20.64
CA GLY A 132 -19.94 -13.11 -21.44
C GLY A 132 -20.88 -11.97 -21.11
N GLY A 133 -20.39 -10.96 -20.38
CA GLY A 133 -21.14 -9.73 -20.08
C GLY A 133 -21.16 -8.73 -21.23
N ASP A 134 -21.59 -7.51 -20.92
CA ASP A 134 -21.87 -6.43 -21.89
C ASP A 134 -20.94 -5.22 -21.76
N THR A 135 -20.00 -5.25 -20.80
CA THR A 135 -19.18 -4.09 -20.42
C THR A 135 -17.70 -4.40 -20.63
N CYS A 136 -17.00 -3.57 -21.43
CA CYS A 136 -15.55 -3.66 -21.59
C CYS A 136 -14.85 -3.14 -20.33
N THR A 137 -13.90 -3.91 -19.81
CA THR A 137 -13.15 -3.65 -18.58
C THR A 137 -11.64 -3.75 -18.79
N ALA A 138 -10.85 -3.25 -17.82
CA ALA A 138 -9.39 -3.38 -17.85
C ALA A 138 -8.93 -4.85 -17.90
N THR A 139 -9.66 -5.78 -17.27
CA THR A 139 -9.39 -7.23 -17.38
C THR A 139 -9.56 -7.73 -18.82
N ASP A 140 -10.60 -7.26 -19.52
CA ASP A 140 -10.83 -7.64 -20.93
C ASP A 140 -9.67 -7.17 -21.82
N VAL A 141 -9.14 -5.97 -21.57
CA VAL A 141 -7.97 -5.43 -22.28
C VAL A 141 -6.73 -6.29 -22.01
N ALA A 142 -6.46 -6.64 -20.76
CA ALA A 142 -5.31 -7.47 -20.39
C ALA A 142 -5.37 -8.86 -21.06
N VAL A 143 -6.53 -9.52 -21.03
CA VAL A 143 -6.74 -10.81 -21.71
C VAL A 143 -6.62 -10.65 -23.22
N ARG A 144 -7.18 -9.58 -23.80
CA ARG A 144 -7.12 -9.33 -25.24
C ARG A 144 -5.69 -9.16 -25.77
N LEU A 145 -4.83 -8.55 -24.97
CA LEU A 145 -3.41 -8.34 -25.27
C LEU A 145 -2.52 -9.54 -24.89
N GLY A 146 -3.11 -10.61 -24.36
CA GLY A 146 -2.37 -11.81 -23.95
C GLY A 146 -1.52 -11.62 -22.69
N MET A 147 -1.84 -10.62 -21.86
CA MET A 147 -1.14 -10.34 -20.61
C MET A 147 -1.64 -11.21 -19.45
N ALA A 148 -2.86 -11.75 -19.55
CA ALA A 148 -3.50 -12.49 -18.48
C ALA A 148 -4.38 -13.64 -19.02
N GLU A 149 -4.49 -14.70 -18.21
CA GLU A 149 -5.39 -15.84 -18.47
C GLU A 149 -6.55 -15.81 -17.47
N VAL A 150 -7.63 -15.12 -17.83
CA VAL A 150 -8.85 -14.98 -17.02
C VAL A 150 -10.07 -15.16 -17.92
N GLY A 151 -11.09 -15.86 -17.42
CA GLY A 151 -12.34 -16.09 -18.18
C GLY A 151 -12.12 -16.82 -19.50
N ASP A 152 -12.93 -16.48 -20.51
CA ASP A 152 -12.83 -17.04 -21.87
C ASP A 152 -12.29 -15.98 -22.86
N ALA A 153 -11.03 -16.16 -23.27
CA ALA A 153 -10.35 -15.27 -24.20
C ALA A 153 -11.04 -15.17 -25.59
N SER A 154 -11.86 -16.14 -25.97
CA SER A 154 -12.60 -16.09 -27.23
C SER A 154 -13.68 -15.00 -27.23
N LEU A 155 -14.20 -14.63 -26.05
CA LEU A 155 -15.24 -13.62 -25.88
C LEU A 155 -14.71 -12.20 -26.07
N VAL A 156 -13.41 -11.98 -25.86
CA VAL A 156 -12.75 -10.68 -26.08
C VAL A 156 -12.10 -10.55 -27.45
N ALA A 157 -12.08 -11.62 -28.27
CA ALA A 157 -11.46 -11.59 -29.60
C ALA A 157 -12.06 -10.52 -30.54
N GLY A 158 -13.32 -10.15 -30.32
CA GLY A 158 -14.02 -9.09 -31.05
C GLY A 158 -13.57 -7.66 -30.68
N LEU A 159 -12.87 -7.45 -29.57
CA LEU A 159 -12.27 -6.17 -29.22
C LEU A 159 -11.12 -5.86 -30.21
N PRO A 160 -11.16 -4.75 -30.97
CA PRO A 160 -10.08 -4.42 -31.90
C PRO A 160 -8.76 -4.21 -31.14
N LEU A 161 -7.65 -4.70 -31.71
CA LEU A 161 -6.32 -4.58 -31.07
C LEU A 161 -5.94 -3.12 -30.79
N ALA A 162 -6.16 -2.22 -31.75
CA ALA A 162 -5.89 -0.79 -31.57
C ALA A 162 -6.67 -0.16 -30.40
N HIS A 163 -7.87 -0.67 -30.10
CA HIS A 163 -8.67 -0.20 -28.97
C HIS A 163 -8.10 -0.71 -27.64
N ALA A 164 -7.68 -1.97 -27.59
CA ALA A 164 -7.03 -2.55 -26.41
C ALA A 164 -5.67 -1.89 -26.14
N GLU A 165 -4.87 -1.63 -27.17
CA GLU A 165 -3.59 -0.92 -27.08
C GLU A 165 -3.77 0.51 -26.56
N ALA A 166 -4.74 1.27 -27.09
CA ALA A 166 -5.03 2.62 -26.60
C ALA A 166 -5.47 2.65 -25.13
N ALA A 167 -6.27 1.65 -24.71
CA ALA A 167 -6.66 1.49 -23.31
C ALA A 167 -5.48 1.13 -22.41
N MET A 168 -4.59 0.24 -22.86
CA MET A 168 -3.38 -0.13 -22.12
C MET A 168 -2.41 1.04 -21.96
N GLU A 169 -2.28 1.90 -22.98
CA GLU A 169 -1.48 3.13 -22.87
C GLU A 169 -2.06 4.10 -21.84
N THR A 170 -3.40 4.19 -21.76
CA THR A 170 -4.06 4.99 -20.73
C THR A 170 -3.81 4.43 -19.33
N ILE A 171 -3.91 3.10 -19.15
CA ILE A 171 -3.61 2.40 -17.90
C ILE A 171 -2.16 2.63 -17.47
N ARG A 172 -1.22 2.48 -18.40
CA ARG A 172 0.20 2.75 -18.20
C ARG A 172 0.43 4.16 -17.68
N ALA A 173 -0.07 5.17 -18.40
CA ALA A 173 0.11 6.56 -18.03
C ALA A 173 -0.43 6.87 -16.63
N MET A 174 -1.61 6.36 -16.28
CA MET A 174 -2.19 6.53 -14.94
C MET A 174 -1.29 6.00 -13.83
N VAL A 175 -0.64 4.85 -14.04
CA VAL A 175 0.24 4.24 -13.04
C VAL A 175 1.62 4.90 -13.02
N GLU A 176 2.18 5.26 -14.17
CA GLU A 176 3.47 5.96 -14.26
C GLU A 176 3.39 7.36 -13.61
N ASP A 177 2.29 8.10 -13.84
CA ASP A 177 2.02 9.37 -13.16
C ASP A 177 1.93 9.18 -11.63
N ALA A 178 1.25 8.12 -11.18
CA ALA A 178 1.12 7.82 -9.75
C ALA A 178 2.46 7.42 -9.12
N ILE A 179 3.31 6.68 -9.84
CA ILE A 179 4.68 6.36 -9.43
C ILE A 179 5.50 7.65 -9.27
N ASP A 180 5.43 8.56 -10.25
CA ASP A 180 6.19 9.81 -10.20
C ASP A 180 5.79 10.68 -9.00
N VAL A 181 4.49 10.79 -8.71
CA VAL A 181 3.96 11.50 -7.53
C VAL A 181 4.48 10.91 -6.21
N MET A 182 4.64 9.58 -6.14
CA MET A 182 5.05 8.87 -4.92
C MET A 182 6.57 8.90 -4.68
N LYS A 183 7.35 9.09 -5.74
CA LYS A 183 8.82 9.14 -5.67
C LYS A 183 9.31 10.37 -4.92
N VAL A 184 10.37 10.19 -4.14
CA VAL A 184 11.04 11.28 -3.40
C VAL A 184 12.20 11.87 -4.20
N SER A 185 12.81 11.09 -5.10
CA SER A 185 13.85 11.53 -6.01
C SER A 185 13.54 11.10 -7.45
N SER A 186 14.27 11.65 -8.42
CA SER A 186 14.15 11.24 -9.82
C SER A 186 14.70 9.82 -10.08
N ASP A 187 15.44 9.23 -9.14
CA ASP A 187 16.12 7.95 -9.34
C ASP A 187 15.12 6.80 -9.57
N PRO A 188 15.45 5.81 -10.40
CA PRO A 188 14.62 4.62 -10.57
C PRO A 188 14.43 3.87 -9.25
N ILE A 189 13.19 3.49 -8.94
CA ILE A 189 12.79 2.74 -7.74
C ILE A 189 12.24 1.36 -8.11
N ASP A 190 12.39 0.39 -7.22
CA ASP A 190 11.79 -0.93 -7.42
C ASP A 190 10.27 -0.84 -7.21
N VAL A 191 9.51 -1.59 -8.00
CA VAL A 191 8.05 -1.70 -7.88
C VAL A 191 7.67 -3.14 -7.60
N VAL A 192 6.74 -3.36 -6.68
CA VAL A 192 6.12 -4.67 -6.44
C VAL A 192 4.63 -4.58 -6.74
N LEU A 193 4.17 -5.36 -7.72
CA LEU A 193 2.76 -5.48 -8.08
C LEU A 193 2.11 -6.57 -7.23
N VAL A 194 1.06 -6.20 -6.49
CA VAL A 194 0.26 -7.12 -5.69
C VAL A 194 -1.24 -6.90 -5.93
N GLY A 195 -2.07 -7.76 -5.36
CA GLY A 195 -3.51 -7.72 -5.54
C GLY A 195 -3.98 -8.53 -6.73
N GLY A 196 -5.23 -9.00 -6.68
CA GLY A 196 -5.79 -9.88 -7.71
C GLY A 196 -5.96 -9.20 -9.07
N GLY A 197 -6.00 -7.87 -9.10
CA GLY A 197 -6.08 -7.07 -10.31
C GLY A 197 -4.73 -6.73 -10.93
N ALA A 198 -3.59 -7.11 -10.33
CA ALA A 198 -2.25 -6.73 -10.83
C ALA A 198 -2.00 -7.14 -12.28
N ILE A 199 -2.74 -8.14 -12.76
CA ILE A 199 -2.74 -8.63 -14.14
C ILE A 199 -3.06 -7.56 -15.19
N VAL A 200 -3.68 -6.44 -14.81
CA VAL A 200 -4.02 -5.35 -15.75
C VAL A 200 -2.89 -4.35 -15.97
N LEU A 201 -1.78 -4.48 -15.23
CA LEU A 201 -0.65 -3.57 -15.35
C LEU A 201 0.49 -4.18 -16.17
N PRO A 202 1.19 -3.37 -16.99
CA PRO A 202 2.39 -3.82 -17.68
C PRO A 202 3.56 -3.98 -16.70
N GLN A 203 4.56 -4.80 -17.08
CA GLN A 203 5.77 -5.03 -16.28
C GLN A 203 6.93 -4.08 -16.62
N ASP A 204 6.79 -3.26 -17.64
CA ASP A 204 7.81 -2.32 -18.12
C ASP A 204 7.38 -0.87 -17.84
N LEU A 205 7.28 -0.47 -16.57
CA LEU A 205 6.82 0.87 -16.19
C LEU A 205 7.97 1.89 -16.17
N ALA A 206 7.74 3.07 -16.75
CA ALA A 206 8.69 4.17 -16.72
C ALA A 206 9.01 4.62 -15.28
N GLY A 207 10.24 5.08 -15.06
CA GLY A 207 10.69 5.55 -13.74
C GLY A 207 10.97 4.44 -12.72
N THR A 208 10.84 3.17 -13.12
CA THR A 208 11.14 2.00 -12.29
C THR A 208 12.50 1.39 -12.63
N ARG A 209 13.17 0.79 -11.64
CA ARG A 209 14.39 -0.01 -11.85
C ARG A 209 14.05 -1.42 -12.29
N GLN A 210 13.05 -2.00 -11.65
CA GLN A 210 12.48 -3.30 -11.93
C GLN A 210 11.05 -3.35 -11.41
N VAL A 211 10.22 -4.20 -12.04
CA VAL A 211 8.86 -4.49 -11.61
C VAL A 211 8.80 -5.96 -11.22
N LEU A 212 8.45 -6.23 -9.97
CA LEU A 212 8.31 -7.57 -9.40
C LEU A 212 6.82 -7.91 -9.28
N ALA A 213 6.44 -9.09 -9.77
CA ALA A 213 5.10 -9.65 -9.58
C ALA A 213 5.26 -11.04 -8.94
N PRO A 214 5.30 -11.15 -7.60
CA PRO A 214 5.58 -12.40 -6.93
C PRO A 214 4.46 -13.43 -7.13
N GLU A 215 4.80 -14.71 -6.96
CA GLU A 215 3.79 -15.74 -6.80
C GLU A 215 2.87 -15.40 -5.61
N HIS A 216 1.59 -15.74 -5.72
CA HIS A 216 0.58 -15.41 -4.71
C HIS A 216 0.36 -13.91 -4.43
N ALA A 217 0.77 -13.02 -5.35
CA ALA A 217 0.50 -11.58 -5.31
C ALA A 217 -0.96 -11.22 -4.94
N GLY A 218 -1.94 -12.00 -5.42
CA GLY A 218 -3.36 -11.81 -5.11
C GLY A 218 -3.75 -12.03 -3.64
N CYS A 219 -2.87 -12.64 -2.84
CA CYS A 219 -3.06 -12.89 -1.41
C CYS A 219 -2.17 -12.01 -0.52
N ALA A 220 -1.42 -11.05 -1.09
CA ALA A 220 -0.46 -10.23 -0.35
C ALA A 220 -1.08 -9.55 0.89
N ASN A 221 -2.31 -9.04 0.79
CA ASN A 221 -3.00 -8.45 1.93
C ASN A 221 -3.17 -9.43 3.11
N ALA A 222 -3.70 -10.63 2.81
CA ALA A 222 -3.93 -11.66 3.82
C ALA A 222 -2.61 -12.17 4.41
N ILE A 223 -1.59 -12.35 3.57
CA ILE A 223 -0.24 -12.75 3.97
C ILE A 223 0.37 -11.70 4.90
N GLY A 224 0.31 -10.43 4.51
CA GLY A 224 0.84 -9.34 5.32
C GLY A 224 0.12 -9.19 6.65
N SER A 225 -1.21 -9.34 6.68
CA SER A 225 -1.98 -9.38 7.93
C SER A 225 -1.56 -10.53 8.84
N ALA A 226 -1.42 -11.74 8.28
CA ALA A 226 -1.05 -12.94 9.04
C ALA A 226 0.40 -12.94 9.55
N LEU A 227 1.31 -12.23 8.86
CA LEU A 227 2.73 -12.15 9.19
C LEU A 227 3.12 -10.79 9.79
N SER A 228 2.14 -9.97 10.14
CA SER A 228 2.39 -8.67 10.75
C SER A 228 2.98 -8.86 12.15
N LYS A 229 3.92 -7.97 12.48
CA LYS A 229 4.59 -7.93 13.77
C LYS A 229 3.73 -7.16 14.78
N VAL A 230 3.86 -7.48 16.06
CA VAL A 230 3.32 -6.64 17.14
C VAL A 230 4.28 -5.50 17.40
N SER A 231 3.75 -4.29 17.59
CA SER A 231 4.57 -3.10 17.81
C SER A 231 4.36 -2.43 19.16
N GLY A 232 5.38 -1.70 19.58
CA GLY A 232 5.36 -0.80 20.72
C GLY A 232 5.90 0.56 20.28
N THR A 233 5.23 1.62 20.70
CA THR A 233 5.63 2.99 20.40
C THR A 233 5.78 3.77 21.68
N TYR A 234 6.83 4.59 21.74
CA TYR A 234 7.06 5.58 22.78
C TYR A 234 7.22 6.96 22.13
N GLU A 235 6.59 7.98 22.69
CA GLU A 235 6.68 9.37 22.23
C GLU A 235 6.69 10.31 23.45
N GLU A 236 7.70 11.17 23.57
CA GLU A 236 7.82 12.15 24.64
C GLU A 236 8.51 13.45 24.15
N LEU A 237 8.23 14.57 24.82
CA LEU A 237 8.96 15.82 24.64
C LEU A 237 10.12 15.87 25.64
N VAL A 238 11.35 15.93 25.15
CA VAL A 238 12.55 15.87 25.97
C VAL A 238 13.39 17.13 25.74
N ASP A 239 13.71 17.84 26.83
CA ASP A 239 14.66 18.96 26.81
C ASP A 239 16.10 18.44 26.89
N TYR A 240 16.86 18.63 25.82
CA TYR A 240 18.25 18.17 25.75
C TYR A 240 19.22 18.94 26.64
N ASP A 241 18.82 20.07 27.21
CA ASP A 241 19.60 20.74 28.25
C ASP A 241 19.53 19.99 29.60
N ALA A 242 18.45 19.22 29.82
CA ALA A 242 18.23 18.44 31.02
C ALA A 242 18.64 16.96 30.86
N VAL A 243 18.34 16.37 29.70
CA VAL A 243 18.65 14.97 29.39
C VAL A 243 19.43 14.92 28.07
N PRO A 244 20.71 14.50 28.07
CA PRO A 244 21.49 14.43 26.84
C PRO A 244 20.79 13.63 25.74
N ARG A 245 20.87 14.13 24.50
CA ARG A 245 20.23 13.52 23.32
C ARG A 245 20.41 12.00 23.23
N ASP A 246 21.64 11.52 23.37
CA ASP A 246 21.92 10.08 23.21
C ASP A 246 21.27 9.24 24.31
N GLU A 247 21.16 9.78 25.53
CA GLU A 247 20.44 9.14 26.64
C GLU A 247 18.93 9.11 26.40
N ALA A 248 18.36 10.22 25.90
CA ALA A 248 16.94 10.32 25.55
C ALA A 248 16.57 9.32 24.45
N LEU A 249 17.38 9.22 23.38
CA LEU A 249 17.16 8.27 22.29
C LEU A 249 17.31 6.82 22.75
N ALA A 250 18.27 6.53 23.63
CA ALA A 250 18.44 5.20 24.21
C ALA A 250 17.24 4.80 25.08
N ALA A 251 16.76 5.71 25.93
CA ALA A 251 15.57 5.49 26.76
C ALA A 251 14.31 5.26 25.91
N ALA A 252 14.11 6.05 24.87
CA ALA A 252 12.99 5.90 23.95
C ALA A 252 12.99 4.53 23.25
N ARG A 253 14.15 4.07 22.76
CA ARG A 253 14.30 2.74 22.16
C ARG A 253 13.95 1.63 23.16
N ALA A 254 14.47 1.72 24.38
CA ALA A 254 14.19 0.73 25.43
C ALA A 254 12.69 0.69 25.76
N ALA A 255 12.06 1.85 25.96
CA ALA A 255 10.63 1.95 26.25
C ALA A 255 9.75 1.42 25.10
N ALA A 256 10.13 1.66 23.84
CA ALA A 256 9.42 1.12 22.69
C ALA A 256 9.51 -0.42 22.63
N ILE A 257 10.69 -0.99 22.93
CA ILE A 257 10.89 -2.45 23.01
C ILE A 257 10.04 -3.04 24.13
N GLU A 258 10.07 -2.45 25.33
CA GLU A 258 9.25 -2.88 26.47
C GLU A 258 7.74 -2.83 26.13
N ALA A 259 7.30 -1.77 25.46
CA ALA A 259 5.92 -1.63 25.01
C ALA A 259 5.54 -2.72 23.98
N ALA A 260 6.44 -3.09 23.06
CA ALA A 260 6.18 -4.14 22.08
C ALA A 260 6.02 -5.50 22.77
N VAL A 261 6.90 -5.81 23.72
CA VAL A 261 6.83 -7.05 24.53
C VAL A 261 5.54 -7.09 25.35
N ALA A 262 5.17 -5.98 26.00
CA ALA A 262 3.93 -5.87 26.75
C ALA A 262 2.67 -6.04 25.87
N ALA A 263 2.78 -5.70 24.58
CA ALA A 263 1.71 -5.89 23.60
C ALA A 263 1.64 -7.32 23.02
N GLY A 264 2.57 -8.21 23.38
CA GLY A 264 2.59 -9.62 22.95
C GLY A 264 3.73 -10.02 22.02
N ALA A 265 4.72 -9.15 21.78
CA ALA A 265 5.89 -9.50 20.97
C ALA A 265 6.85 -10.45 21.71
N VAL A 266 7.41 -11.43 20.99
CA VAL A 266 8.47 -12.31 21.47
C VAL A 266 9.75 -11.47 21.67
N PRO A 267 10.28 -11.33 22.91
CA PRO A 267 11.37 -10.39 23.23
C PRO A 267 12.59 -10.50 22.33
N GLU A 268 12.99 -11.71 21.96
CA GLU A 268 14.19 -11.99 21.18
C GLU A 268 14.07 -11.58 19.71
N THR A 269 12.85 -11.31 19.24
CA THR A 269 12.54 -10.93 17.86
C THR A 269 12.32 -9.43 17.69
N VAL A 270 12.27 -8.68 18.79
CA VAL A 270 11.95 -7.25 18.77
C VAL A 270 13.13 -6.46 18.23
N VAL A 271 12.88 -5.67 17.19
CA VAL A 271 13.84 -4.73 16.60
C VAL A 271 13.27 -3.33 16.61
N VAL A 272 14.14 -2.33 16.76
CA VAL A 272 13.77 -0.92 16.58
C VAL A 272 13.55 -0.67 15.09
N VAL A 273 12.34 -0.28 14.73
CA VAL A 273 11.92 -0.05 13.33
C VAL A 273 12.24 1.38 12.92
N ASP A 274 11.95 2.34 13.80
CA ASP A 274 12.11 3.76 13.51
C ASP A 274 12.38 4.56 14.78
N VAL A 275 13.13 5.66 14.62
CA VAL A 275 13.43 6.63 15.68
C VAL A 275 13.40 8.03 15.09
N GLU A 276 12.44 8.83 15.53
CA GLU A 276 12.32 10.24 15.17
C GLU A 276 12.88 11.13 16.29
N ASP A 277 13.59 12.18 15.88
CA ASP A 277 14.18 13.20 16.75
C ASP A 277 13.92 14.57 16.12
N VAL A 278 12.80 15.20 16.47
CA VAL A 278 12.32 16.40 15.79
C VAL A 278 12.38 17.61 16.74
N PRO A 279 13.16 18.66 16.43
CA PRO A 279 13.26 19.83 17.30
C PRO A 279 11.97 20.66 17.30
N LEU A 280 11.60 21.16 18.48
CA LEU A 280 10.44 22.02 18.67
C LEU A 280 10.86 23.48 18.85
N ALA A 281 10.86 24.23 17.75
CA ALA A 281 11.33 25.62 17.69
C ALA A 281 10.60 26.61 18.64
N TYR A 282 9.44 26.24 19.18
CA TYR A 282 8.63 27.10 20.05
C TYR A 282 8.66 26.69 21.53
N TYR A 283 9.40 25.62 21.88
CA TYR A 283 9.56 25.21 23.26
C TYR A 283 10.85 25.81 23.86
N PRO A 284 10.86 26.14 25.17
CA PRO A 284 12.08 26.53 25.85
C PRO A 284 13.13 25.41 25.83
N GLY A 285 14.42 25.80 25.89
CA GLY A 285 15.54 24.85 25.87
C GLY A 285 15.75 24.20 24.50
N HIS A 286 16.61 23.20 24.45
CA HIS A 286 16.78 22.34 23.28
C HIS A 286 15.76 21.19 23.30
N THR A 287 14.47 21.53 23.36
CA THR A 287 13.39 20.54 23.44
C THR A 287 13.10 19.91 22.09
N ASN A 288 13.18 18.58 22.06
CA ASN A 288 12.85 17.76 20.91
C ASN A 288 11.71 16.81 21.24
N ARG A 289 10.90 16.51 20.23
CA ARG A 289 9.97 15.40 20.28
C ARG A 289 10.73 14.14 19.88
N VAL A 290 10.90 13.24 20.84
CA VAL A 290 11.56 11.95 20.66
C VAL A 290 10.50 10.88 20.53
N LYS A 291 10.51 10.14 19.42
CA LYS A 291 9.62 9.01 19.19
C LYS A 291 10.45 7.80 18.77
N ALA A 292 10.12 6.63 19.31
CA ALA A 292 10.73 5.37 18.90
C ALA A 292 9.63 4.32 18.72
N ARG A 293 9.80 3.49 17.70
CA ARG A 293 8.93 2.34 17.44
C ARG A 293 9.76 1.07 17.36
N ALA A 294 9.31 0.03 18.03
CA ALA A 294 9.87 -1.30 17.95
C ALA A 294 8.80 -2.31 17.54
N ALA A 295 9.18 -3.37 16.85
CA ALA A 295 8.27 -4.42 16.44
C ALA A 295 8.93 -5.80 16.49
N GLY A 296 8.17 -6.82 16.89
CA GLY A 296 8.61 -8.21 17.00
C GLY A 296 7.51 -9.19 16.58
N ASP A 297 7.88 -10.46 16.46
CA ASP A 297 6.95 -11.53 16.10
C ASP A 297 5.95 -11.76 17.23
N LEU A 298 4.70 -12.07 16.87
CA LEU A 298 3.64 -12.39 17.84
C LEU A 298 3.92 -13.76 18.49
N ALA A 299 3.73 -13.85 19.81
CA ALA A 299 3.95 -15.06 20.61
C ALA A 299 2.91 -16.17 20.40
#